data_AF-A0A6C0RG04-F1
#
_entry.id   AF-A0A6C0RG04-F1
#
_cell.length_a   1.000
_cell.length_b   1.000
_cell.length_c   1.000
_cell.angle_alpha   90.00
_cell.angle_beta   90.00
_cell.angle_gamma   90.00
#
_symmetry.space_group_name_H-M   'P 1'
#
loop_
_entity.id
_entity.type
_entity.pdbx_description
1 polymer ?
#
loop_
_entity_poly.entity_id
_entity_poly.type
_entity_poly.pdbx_seq_one_letter_code
_entity_poly.pdbx_strand_id
1 'polypeptide(L)'
;MLPVQDYIDHFKEMWERSPETFPIFPNTYSAQEKLAHERNFDGFQKKLKELQNVSKVQQIKNDPAKSFFPMFRSFLETVFDFDPGHLEIILSEEFKDVSKDFFYRARAFGPELTPEDIYQGMRNVWIMNGLQLMAEKPVTITPSVFAYSMIYPYSDNLLDDPEIDTDEKLAFSERFDRRLRGVHVEAVNHTEQQLFRLISMFEEEFPRENFPEVYESLYAIQQGQTNSLKMMADNGLSNDEICNICFEKGGASVLADGYLVAGKMSSEQEQALFGYGIYLQLLDDIQDVREDSLAFTKTIFSCLEEKDLGRFVNKTIHFGRLALEEMRCFRGVKSDNFLGLMNRSIETMIVESVGLNHTWYSKTYLIEIEKVSPLHFSYLRKKRTQSKSQRFALFQKYFDSSKSKMEVS
;
A
#
# COMPACT_ATOMS: atom_id res chain seq x y z
N MET A 1 -25.15 9.36 1.84
CA MET A 1 -23.87 10.07 2.05
C MET A 1 -23.18 9.41 3.21
N LEU A 2 -22.00 8.88 2.96
CA LEU A 2 -21.18 8.18 3.95
C LEU A 2 -20.84 9.10 5.13
N PRO A 3 -20.88 8.61 6.39
CA PRO A 3 -20.62 9.40 7.57
C PRO A 3 -19.11 9.53 7.85
N VAL A 4 -18.35 10.05 6.87
CA VAL A 4 -16.88 10.16 6.94
C VAL A 4 -16.41 10.92 8.17
N GLN A 5 -17.10 12.00 8.54
CA GLN A 5 -16.74 12.78 9.73
C GLN A 5 -16.88 11.98 11.02
N ASP A 6 -17.92 11.14 11.14
CA ASP A 6 -18.13 10.32 12.33
C ASP A 6 -16.99 9.29 12.48
N TYR A 7 -16.49 8.74 11.37
CA TYR A 7 -15.31 7.86 11.37
C TYR A 7 -14.03 8.60 11.76
N ILE A 8 -13.82 9.81 11.23
CA ILE A 8 -12.67 10.66 11.60
C ILE A 8 -12.70 10.91 13.11
N ASP A 9 -13.84 11.32 13.67
CA ASP A 9 -13.98 11.64 15.09
C ASP A 9 -13.71 10.41 15.97
N HIS A 10 -14.23 9.24 15.60
CA HIS A 10 -13.97 7.97 16.28
C HIS A 10 -12.48 7.64 16.32
N PHE A 11 -11.80 7.67 15.17
CA PHE A 11 -10.38 7.32 15.10
C PHE A 11 -9.47 8.40 15.67
N LYS A 12 -9.87 9.67 15.70
CA LYS A 12 -9.16 10.72 16.44
C LYS A 12 -9.21 10.46 17.94
N GLU A 13 -10.36 10.07 18.48
CA GLU A 13 -10.47 9.71 19.89
C GLU A 13 -9.61 8.47 20.22
N MET A 14 -9.53 7.50 19.30
CA MET A 14 -8.64 6.34 19.43
C MET A 14 -7.16 6.75 19.34
N TRP A 15 -6.80 7.63 18.40
CA TRP A 15 -5.46 8.17 18.23
C TRP A 15 -5.00 8.89 19.50
N GLU A 16 -5.81 9.79 20.06
CA GLU A 16 -5.43 10.54 21.26
C GLU A 16 -5.26 9.65 22.50
N ARG A 17 -5.98 8.53 22.56
CA ARG A 17 -5.83 7.53 23.64
C ARG A 17 -4.67 6.57 23.42
N SER A 18 -4.07 6.55 22.22
CA SER A 18 -2.99 5.63 21.88
C SER A 18 -1.68 6.04 22.59
N PRO A 19 -0.99 5.12 23.30
CA PRO A 19 0.23 5.44 24.02
C PRO A 19 1.39 5.85 23.11
N GLU A 20 2.25 6.75 23.59
CA GLU A 20 3.54 7.09 22.95
C GLU A 20 4.70 6.21 23.42
N THR A 21 4.43 5.28 24.35
CA THR A 21 5.43 4.39 24.95
C THR A 21 5.88 3.32 23.97
N PHE A 22 7.14 2.88 24.10
CA PHE A 22 7.70 1.86 23.22
C PHE A 22 6.82 0.60 23.22
N PRO A 23 6.33 0.13 22.05
CA PRO A 23 5.44 -1.02 21.99
C PRO A 23 6.13 -2.30 22.45
N ILE A 24 5.34 -3.21 23.01
CA ILE A 24 5.81 -4.59 23.24
C ILE A 24 5.70 -5.33 21.92
N PHE A 25 6.82 -5.86 21.44
CA PHE A 25 6.88 -6.70 20.25
C PHE A 25 7.03 -8.17 20.65
N PRO A 26 6.44 -9.11 19.91
CA PRO A 26 6.56 -10.54 20.21
C PRO A 26 7.99 -11.05 20.00
N ASN A 27 8.74 -10.45 19.07
CA ASN A 27 10.06 -10.89 18.65
C ASN A 27 11.11 -9.81 18.87
N THR A 28 12.26 -10.23 19.38
CA THR A 28 13.50 -9.43 19.44
C THR A 28 14.65 -10.26 18.91
N TYR A 29 15.60 -9.62 18.23
CA TYR A 29 16.65 -10.28 17.48
C TYR A 29 18.03 -9.98 18.04
N SER A 30 18.77 -11.04 18.34
CA SER A 30 20.20 -10.97 18.64
C SER A 30 21.01 -10.61 17.39
N ALA A 31 22.24 -10.13 17.59
CA ALA A 31 23.15 -9.83 16.48
C ALA A 31 23.45 -11.08 15.62
N GLN A 32 23.46 -12.28 16.22
CA GLN A 32 23.72 -13.53 15.49
C GLN A 32 22.55 -13.93 14.58
N GLU A 33 21.31 -13.77 15.06
CA GLU A 33 20.10 -14.01 14.26
C GLU A 33 20.03 -13.06 13.07
N LYS A 34 20.26 -11.76 13.29
CA LYS A 34 20.31 -10.78 12.21
C LYS A 34 21.36 -11.12 11.15
N LEU A 35 22.57 -11.52 11.56
CA LEU A 35 23.61 -11.98 10.63
C LEU A 35 23.23 -13.26 9.88
N ALA A 36 22.39 -14.13 10.45
CA ALA A 36 21.82 -15.27 9.74
C ALA A 36 20.78 -14.80 8.70
N HIS A 37 19.87 -13.92 9.08
CA HIS A 37 18.87 -13.34 8.18
C HIS A 37 19.50 -12.59 7.01
N GLU A 38 20.58 -11.82 7.25
CA GLU A 38 21.33 -11.14 6.21
C GLU A 38 21.96 -12.10 5.21
N ARG A 39 22.54 -13.21 5.69
CA ARG A 39 23.06 -14.28 4.82
C ARG A 39 21.96 -14.93 3.98
N ASN A 40 20.78 -15.13 4.57
CA ASN A 40 19.62 -15.67 3.86
C ASN A 40 19.13 -14.68 2.79
N PHE A 41 19.08 -13.39 3.11
CA PHE A 41 18.74 -12.32 2.17
C PHE A 41 19.73 -12.26 1.00
N ASP A 42 21.04 -12.28 1.27
CA ASP A 42 22.08 -12.32 0.24
C ASP A 42 21.97 -13.56 -0.64
N GLY A 43 21.72 -14.72 -0.02
CA GLY A 43 21.49 -15.98 -0.71
C GLY A 43 20.27 -15.91 -1.65
N PHE A 44 19.17 -15.31 -1.19
CA PHE A 44 17.97 -15.08 -1.99
C PHE A 44 18.27 -14.14 -3.18
N GLN A 45 18.91 -12.99 -2.95
CA GLN A 45 19.29 -12.07 -4.03
C GLN A 45 20.19 -12.74 -5.08
N LYS A 46 21.12 -13.60 -4.66
CA LYS A 46 21.98 -14.35 -5.59
C LYS A 46 21.16 -15.34 -6.42
N LYS A 47 20.29 -16.13 -5.78
CA LYS A 47 19.40 -17.07 -6.49
C LYS A 47 18.50 -16.35 -7.50
N LEU A 48 17.98 -15.17 -7.13
CA LEU A 48 17.20 -14.33 -8.04
C LEU A 48 18.02 -13.84 -9.24
N LYS A 49 19.27 -13.39 -9.03
CA LYS A 49 20.17 -13.01 -10.13
C LYS A 49 20.50 -14.20 -11.04
N GLU A 50 20.62 -15.41 -10.49
CA GLU A 50 20.82 -16.62 -11.28
C GLU A 50 19.59 -16.95 -12.14
N LEU A 51 18.38 -16.74 -11.62
CA LEU A 51 17.14 -16.83 -12.40
C LEU A 51 17.04 -15.78 -13.51
N GLN A 52 17.72 -14.64 -13.37
CA GLN A 52 17.76 -13.59 -14.40
C GLN A 52 18.63 -13.95 -15.61
N ASN A 53 19.54 -14.94 -15.53
CA ASN A 53 20.40 -15.33 -16.65
C ASN A 53 19.72 -16.36 -17.57
N VAL A 54 19.29 -15.91 -18.76
CA VAL A 54 18.48 -16.64 -19.76
C VAL A 54 19.09 -18.00 -20.15
N SER A 55 20.42 -18.13 -20.16
CA SER A 55 21.12 -19.39 -20.51
C SER A 55 20.93 -20.54 -19.49
N LYS A 56 20.47 -20.25 -18.27
CA LYS A 56 20.20 -21.26 -17.22
C LYS A 56 18.70 -21.52 -17.00
N VAL A 57 17.81 -20.72 -17.57
CA VAL A 57 16.35 -20.86 -17.40
C VAL A 57 15.83 -22.17 -17.99
N GLN A 58 16.46 -22.68 -19.07
CA GLN A 58 16.14 -23.99 -19.65
C GLN A 58 16.50 -25.18 -18.74
N GLN A 59 17.46 -25.05 -17.81
CA GLN A 59 17.77 -26.09 -16.82
C GLN A 59 16.87 -26.05 -15.58
N ILE A 60 16.22 -24.90 -15.32
CA ILE A 60 15.36 -24.68 -14.14
C ILE A 60 13.91 -25.09 -14.42
N LYS A 61 13.49 -25.15 -15.69
CA LYS A 61 12.13 -25.56 -16.10
C LYS A 61 11.69 -26.96 -15.62
N ASN A 62 12.62 -27.83 -15.20
CA ASN A 62 12.33 -29.22 -14.83
C ASN A 62 12.42 -29.51 -13.32
N ASP A 63 12.56 -28.49 -12.46
CA ASP A 63 12.67 -28.67 -11.00
C ASP A 63 11.69 -27.78 -10.24
N PRO A 64 10.54 -28.31 -9.77
CA PRO A 64 9.54 -27.57 -9.00
C PRO A 64 10.12 -26.90 -7.73
N ALA A 65 11.18 -27.46 -7.15
CA ALA A 65 11.85 -26.90 -5.96
C ALA A 65 12.68 -25.64 -6.26
N LYS A 66 12.89 -25.30 -7.54
CA LYS A 66 13.58 -24.08 -8.00
C LYS A 66 12.64 -23.01 -8.55
N SER A 67 11.33 -23.18 -8.36
CA SER A 67 10.32 -22.18 -8.71
C SER A 67 10.42 -20.94 -7.79
N PHE A 68 9.93 -19.79 -8.27
CA PHE A 68 9.92 -18.52 -7.55
C PHE A 68 9.15 -18.62 -6.22
N PHE A 69 8.01 -19.31 -6.17
CA PHE A 69 7.15 -19.36 -4.98
C PHE A 69 7.76 -20.09 -3.77
N PRO A 70 8.31 -21.33 -3.89
CA PRO A 70 9.04 -21.95 -2.78
C PRO A 70 10.23 -21.12 -2.30
N MET A 71 10.92 -20.44 -3.23
CA MET A 71 12.03 -19.54 -2.90
C MET A 71 11.54 -18.30 -2.13
N PHE A 72 10.44 -17.69 -2.57
CA PHE A 72 9.82 -16.53 -1.93
C PHE A 72 9.23 -16.88 -0.55
N ARG A 73 8.62 -18.07 -0.41
CA ARG A 73 8.22 -18.63 0.89
C ARG A 73 9.38 -18.68 1.86
N SER A 74 10.46 -19.36 1.45
CA SER A 74 11.66 -19.49 2.28
C SER A 74 12.27 -18.13 2.60
N PHE A 75 12.19 -17.15 1.71
CA PHE A 75 12.64 -15.79 1.98
C PHE A 75 11.81 -15.11 3.09
N LEU A 76 10.48 -15.10 2.97
CA LEU A 76 9.60 -14.52 3.99
C LEU A 76 9.76 -15.22 5.36
N GLU A 77 9.90 -16.53 5.35
CA GLU A 77 10.10 -17.34 6.56
C GLU A 77 11.47 -17.07 7.20
N THR A 78 12.56 -17.12 6.44
CA THR A 78 13.94 -17.15 7.00
C THR A 78 14.61 -15.80 7.14
N VAL A 79 13.98 -14.74 6.63
CA VAL A 79 14.48 -13.36 6.72
C VAL A 79 13.58 -12.50 7.60
N PHE A 80 12.26 -12.71 7.57
CA PHE A 80 11.29 -11.86 8.26
C PHE A 80 10.47 -12.60 9.33
N ASP A 81 10.71 -13.90 9.51
CA ASP A 81 10.00 -14.77 10.45
C ASP A 81 8.48 -14.67 10.35
N PHE A 82 7.95 -14.72 9.13
CA PHE A 82 6.51 -14.89 8.95
C PHE A 82 6.10 -16.30 9.38
N ASP A 83 5.08 -16.37 10.24
CA ASP A 83 4.52 -17.64 10.71
C ASP A 83 3.97 -18.50 9.55
N PRO A 84 3.96 -19.84 9.69
CA PRO A 84 3.41 -20.73 8.68
C PRO A 84 1.97 -20.38 8.26
N GLY A 85 1.12 -19.98 9.20
CA GLY A 85 -0.25 -19.54 8.91
C GLY A 85 -0.30 -18.25 8.08
N HIS A 86 0.63 -17.32 8.27
CA HIS A 86 0.77 -16.13 7.43
C HIS A 86 1.22 -16.50 6.01
N LEU A 87 2.18 -17.41 5.90
CA LEU A 87 2.71 -17.87 4.61
C LEU A 87 1.67 -18.68 3.81
N GLU A 88 0.75 -19.38 4.48
CA GLU A 88 -0.38 -20.04 3.81
C GLU A 88 -1.31 -19.02 3.14
N ILE A 89 -1.55 -17.87 3.76
CA ILE A 89 -2.36 -16.79 3.20
C ILE A 89 -1.60 -16.08 2.06
N ILE A 90 -0.36 -15.63 2.27
CA ILE A 90 0.42 -14.88 1.27
C ILE A 90 0.64 -15.70 -0.02
N LEU A 91 0.82 -17.03 0.12
CA LEU A 91 1.20 -17.91 -0.98
C LEU A 91 0.06 -18.82 -1.43
N SER A 92 -1.16 -18.49 -1.03
CA SER A 92 -2.35 -19.23 -1.42
C SER A 92 -2.47 -19.27 -2.94
N GLU A 93 -3.07 -20.32 -3.50
CA GLU A 93 -3.22 -20.46 -4.95
C GLU A 93 -4.00 -19.27 -5.55
N GLU A 94 -4.91 -18.70 -4.76
CA GLU A 94 -5.74 -17.55 -5.09
C GLU A 94 -4.92 -16.29 -5.43
N PHE A 95 -3.72 -16.10 -4.87
CA PHE A 95 -2.87 -14.94 -5.14
C PHE A 95 -1.88 -15.12 -6.30
N LYS A 96 -1.62 -16.36 -6.74
CA LYS A 96 -0.46 -16.65 -7.60
C LYS A 96 -0.53 -15.98 -8.96
N ASP A 97 -1.70 -15.97 -9.59
CA ASP A 97 -1.85 -15.45 -10.95
C ASP A 97 -2.34 -13.99 -10.99
N VAL A 98 -2.78 -13.44 -9.86
CA VAL A 98 -3.44 -12.13 -9.79
C VAL A 98 -2.49 -10.99 -10.17
N SER A 99 -1.25 -11.02 -9.64
CA SER A 99 -0.23 -10.03 -10.00
C SER A 99 0.13 -10.08 -11.49
N LYS A 100 0.10 -11.29 -12.08
CA LYS A 100 0.43 -11.50 -13.49
C LYS A 100 -0.68 -11.00 -14.40
N ASP A 101 -1.92 -11.37 -14.09
CA ASP A 101 -3.09 -10.93 -14.83
C ASP A 101 -3.19 -9.40 -14.83
N PHE A 102 -3.03 -8.78 -13.66
CA PHE A 102 -3.00 -7.32 -13.55
C PHE A 102 -1.91 -6.69 -14.42
N PHE A 103 -0.67 -7.18 -14.34
CA PHE A 103 0.44 -6.62 -15.13
C PHE A 103 0.16 -6.65 -16.63
N TYR A 104 -0.32 -7.78 -17.17
CA TYR A 104 -0.59 -7.89 -18.60
C TYR A 104 -1.80 -7.06 -19.03
N ARG A 105 -2.85 -6.97 -18.21
CA ARG A 105 -3.98 -6.07 -18.46
C ARG A 105 -3.53 -4.60 -18.45
N ALA A 106 -2.68 -4.21 -17.50
CA ALA A 106 -2.13 -2.86 -17.41
C ALA A 106 -1.28 -2.51 -18.63
N ARG A 107 -0.39 -3.41 -19.09
CA ARG A 107 0.40 -3.22 -20.32
C ARG A 107 -0.45 -3.13 -21.58
N ALA A 108 -1.57 -3.85 -21.63
CA ALA A 108 -2.50 -3.77 -22.75
C ALA A 108 -3.35 -2.48 -22.72
N PHE A 109 -3.72 -2.02 -21.52
CA PHE A 109 -4.54 -0.83 -21.32
C PHE A 109 -3.76 0.48 -21.54
N GLY A 110 -2.56 0.57 -20.95
CA GLY A 110 -1.68 1.74 -20.97
C GLY A 110 -0.27 1.35 -21.42
N PRO A 111 -0.02 1.09 -22.72
CA PRO A 111 1.31 0.73 -23.22
C PRO A 111 2.38 1.81 -22.97
N GLU A 112 1.95 3.06 -22.79
CA GLU A 112 2.76 4.23 -22.43
C GLU A 112 3.27 4.20 -21.00
N LEU A 113 2.60 3.48 -20.09
CA LEU A 113 2.94 3.47 -18.68
C LEU A 113 4.27 2.79 -18.45
N THR A 114 5.07 3.41 -17.58
CA THR A 114 6.29 2.79 -17.11
C THR A 114 5.95 1.59 -16.24
N PRO A 115 6.86 0.64 -16.11
CA PRO A 115 6.63 -0.47 -15.22
C PRO A 115 6.55 -0.09 -13.74
N GLU A 116 7.19 1.01 -13.35
CA GLU A 116 7.06 1.63 -12.03
C GLU A 116 5.62 2.08 -11.78
N ASP A 117 4.96 2.70 -12.76
CA ASP A 117 3.54 3.09 -12.69
C ASP A 117 2.63 1.87 -12.51
N ILE A 118 2.89 0.79 -13.25
CA ILE A 118 2.11 -0.45 -13.12
C ILE A 118 2.33 -1.09 -11.75
N TYR A 119 3.56 -1.03 -11.23
CA TYR A 119 3.87 -1.53 -9.90
C TYR A 119 3.15 -0.73 -8.81
N GLN A 120 3.02 0.60 -8.97
CA GLN A 120 2.24 1.44 -8.08
C GLN A 120 0.78 0.95 -7.99
N GLY A 121 0.11 0.74 -9.12
CA GLY A 121 -1.25 0.20 -9.14
C GLY A 121 -1.35 -1.22 -8.57
N MET A 122 -0.35 -2.07 -8.83
CA MET A 122 -0.31 -3.44 -8.32
C MET A 122 -0.26 -3.51 -6.79
N ARG A 123 0.31 -2.51 -6.11
CA ARG A 123 0.25 -2.44 -4.64
C ARG A 123 -1.19 -2.34 -4.15
N ASN A 124 -2.01 -1.50 -4.79
CA ASN A 124 -3.42 -1.37 -4.43
C ASN A 124 -4.20 -2.66 -4.70
N VAL A 125 -3.89 -3.36 -5.80
CA VAL A 125 -4.48 -4.67 -6.09
C VAL A 125 -4.29 -5.66 -4.94
N TRP A 126 -3.09 -5.72 -4.35
CA TRP A 126 -2.83 -6.63 -3.23
C TRP A 126 -3.67 -6.29 -1.99
N ILE A 127 -3.90 -5.00 -1.72
CA ILE A 127 -4.82 -4.56 -0.66
C ILE A 127 -6.24 -5.03 -0.99
N MET A 128 -6.76 -4.73 -2.18
CA MET A 128 -8.11 -5.13 -2.60
C MET A 128 -8.30 -6.66 -2.61
N ASN A 129 -7.27 -7.43 -2.95
CA ASN A 129 -7.31 -8.90 -2.86
C ASN A 129 -7.35 -9.39 -1.41
N GLY A 130 -6.63 -8.72 -0.49
CA GLY A 130 -6.79 -8.93 0.94
C GLY A 130 -8.22 -8.65 1.39
N LEU A 131 -8.83 -7.55 0.91
CA LEU A 131 -10.23 -7.24 1.19
C LEU A 131 -11.19 -8.29 0.62
N GLN A 132 -10.92 -8.81 -0.58
CA GLN A 132 -11.71 -9.91 -1.17
C GLN A 132 -11.71 -11.14 -0.26
N LEU A 133 -10.55 -11.53 0.28
CA LEU A 133 -10.47 -12.63 1.24
C LEU A 133 -11.28 -12.35 2.51
N MET A 134 -11.13 -11.17 3.10
CA MET A 134 -11.86 -10.77 4.31
C MET A 134 -13.38 -10.74 4.08
N ALA A 135 -13.82 -10.32 2.89
CA ALA A 135 -15.22 -10.28 2.50
C ALA A 135 -15.76 -11.62 1.96
N GLU A 136 -14.96 -12.70 1.97
CA GLU A 136 -15.28 -14.02 1.39
C GLU A 136 -15.69 -13.93 -0.10
N LYS A 137 -15.05 -13.02 -0.85
CA LYS A 137 -15.20 -12.84 -2.29
C LYS A 137 -14.08 -13.58 -3.04
N PRO A 138 -14.31 -14.00 -4.29
CA PRO A 138 -13.25 -14.56 -5.13
C PRO A 138 -12.11 -13.57 -5.32
N VAL A 139 -10.87 -14.01 -5.06
CA VAL A 139 -9.69 -13.19 -5.30
C VAL A 139 -9.42 -13.10 -6.80
N THR A 140 -9.82 -11.99 -7.41
CA THR A 140 -9.77 -11.80 -8.86
C THR A 140 -9.59 -10.33 -9.21
N ILE A 141 -9.01 -10.06 -10.40
CA ILE A 141 -8.97 -8.72 -10.98
C ILE A 141 -10.31 -8.42 -11.66
N THR A 142 -11.29 -7.97 -10.88
CA THR A 142 -12.56 -7.46 -11.41
C THR A 142 -12.34 -6.14 -12.18
N PRO A 143 -13.28 -5.69 -13.02
CA PRO A 143 -13.17 -4.40 -13.70
C PRO A 143 -12.87 -3.24 -12.74
N SER A 144 -13.53 -3.19 -11.59
CA SER A 144 -13.37 -2.14 -10.58
C SER A 144 -12.04 -2.24 -9.83
N VAL A 145 -11.61 -3.46 -9.47
CA VAL A 145 -10.27 -3.69 -8.90
C VAL A 145 -9.19 -3.21 -9.86
N PHE A 146 -9.29 -3.60 -11.14
CA PHE A 146 -8.35 -3.14 -12.16
C PHE A 146 -8.40 -1.62 -12.31
N ALA A 147 -9.60 -1.06 -12.45
CA ALA A 147 -9.77 0.33 -12.80
C ALA A 147 -9.25 1.26 -11.71
N TYR A 148 -9.60 1.01 -10.45
CA TYR A 148 -9.18 1.85 -9.33
C TYR A 148 -7.69 1.78 -9.08
N SER A 149 -7.10 0.58 -9.12
CA SER A 149 -5.65 0.42 -9.07
C SER A 149 -4.91 1.14 -10.22
N MET A 150 -5.54 1.30 -11.38
CA MET A 150 -4.97 2.01 -12.51
C MET A 150 -5.27 3.51 -12.54
N ILE A 151 -6.09 4.04 -11.63
CA ILE A 151 -6.32 5.50 -11.53
C ILE A 151 -5.03 6.21 -11.10
N TYR A 152 -4.32 5.70 -10.11
CA TYR A 152 -3.12 6.33 -9.53
C TYR A 152 -2.07 6.76 -10.60
N PRO A 153 -1.67 5.91 -11.56
CA PRO A 153 -0.80 6.34 -12.67
C PRO A 153 -1.26 7.53 -13.50
N TYR A 154 -2.57 7.76 -13.60
CA TYR A 154 -3.19 8.81 -14.41
C TYR A 154 -3.70 10.01 -13.59
N SER A 155 -3.85 9.87 -12.27
CA SER A 155 -4.21 10.95 -11.35
C SER A 155 -3.02 11.43 -10.53
N ASP A 156 -2.49 10.58 -9.68
CA ASP A 156 -1.54 10.95 -8.63
C ASP A 156 -0.22 11.39 -9.24
N ASN A 157 0.28 10.67 -10.24
CA ASN A 157 1.48 11.08 -10.97
C ASN A 157 1.35 12.48 -11.59
N LEU A 158 0.15 12.88 -12.04
CA LEU A 158 -0.10 14.23 -12.57
C LEU A 158 -0.19 15.26 -11.43
N LEU A 159 -0.87 14.92 -10.33
CA LEU A 159 -1.02 15.81 -9.19
C LEU A 159 0.30 16.03 -8.43
N ASP A 160 1.18 15.04 -8.43
CA ASP A 160 2.46 15.07 -7.73
C ASP A 160 3.61 15.63 -8.59
N ASP A 161 3.42 15.78 -9.91
CA ASP A 161 4.46 16.30 -10.80
C ASP A 161 4.72 17.80 -10.49
N PRO A 162 5.91 18.19 -9.99
CA PRO A 162 6.22 19.58 -9.67
C PRO A 162 6.35 20.47 -10.91
N GLU A 163 6.49 19.91 -12.10
CA GLU A 163 6.60 20.65 -13.37
C GLU A 163 5.22 21.05 -13.92
N ILE A 164 4.13 20.46 -13.41
CA ILE A 164 2.76 20.81 -13.79
C ILE A 164 2.25 21.97 -12.93
N ASP A 165 1.72 22.99 -13.60
CA ASP A 165 1.22 24.19 -12.94
C ASP A 165 0.00 23.91 -12.04
N THR A 166 -0.13 24.72 -10.97
CA THR A 166 -1.24 24.56 -10.01
C THR A 166 -2.60 24.77 -10.65
N ASP A 167 -2.75 25.73 -11.57
CA ASP A 167 -4.03 25.97 -12.25
C ASP A 167 -4.40 24.78 -13.16
N GLU A 168 -3.41 24.13 -13.76
CA GLU A 168 -3.61 22.92 -14.55
C GLU A 168 -4.08 21.75 -13.68
N LYS A 169 -3.46 21.53 -12.52
CA LYS A 169 -3.86 20.51 -11.53
C LYS A 169 -5.27 20.74 -11.00
N LEU A 170 -5.62 22.00 -10.70
CA LEU A 170 -6.97 22.37 -10.25
C LEU A 170 -8.01 22.14 -11.35
N ALA A 171 -7.72 22.54 -12.59
CA ALA A 171 -8.63 22.33 -13.71
C ALA A 171 -8.82 20.84 -14.04
N PHE A 172 -7.76 20.03 -13.97
CA PHE A 172 -7.84 18.57 -14.05
C PHE A 172 -8.72 18.00 -12.95
N SER A 173 -8.48 18.39 -11.69
CA SER A 173 -9.23 17.91 -10.52
C SER A 173 -10.71 18.24 -10.61
N GLU A 174 -11.07 19.44 -11.09
CA GLU A 174 -12.46 19.84 -11.32
C GLU A 174 -13.14 18.97 -12.39
N ARG A 175 -12.47 18.74 -13.53
CA ARG A 175 -13.01 17.88 -14.60
C ARG A 175 -13.16 16.45 -14.13
N PHE A 176 -12.19 15.93 -13.39
CA PHE A 176 -12.22 14.58 -12.84
C PHE A 176 -13.36 14.41 -11.83
N ASP A 177 -13.53 15.32 -10.86
CA ASP A 177 -14.66 15.30 -9.91
C ASP A 177 -16.01 15.33 -10.64
N ARG A 178 -16.16 16.21 -11.63
CA ARG A 178 -17.39 16.29 -12.44
C ARG A 178 -17.67 14.98 -13.18
N ARG A 179 -16.67 14.39 -13.83
CA ARG A 179 -16.81 13.09 -14.50
C ARG A 179 -17.18 11.98 -13.51
N LEU A 180 -16.55 11.98 -12.34
CA LEU A 180 -16.79 11.00 -11.28
C LEU A 180 -18.23 11.12 -10.75
N ARG A 181 -18.79 12.34 -10.69
CA ARG A 181 -20.21 12.62 -10.35
C ARG A 181 -21.20 12.26 -11.45
N GLY A 182 -20.74 11.70 -12.57
CA GLY A 182 -21.59 11.32 -13.70
C GLY A 182 -21.97 12.49 -14.62
N VAL A 183 -21.35 13.66 -14.47
CA VAL A 183 -21.51 14.75 -15.41
C VAL A 183 -20.76 14.41 -16.70
N HIS A 184 -21.39 14.67 -17.84
CA HIS A 184 -20.69 14.54 -19.12
C HIS A 184 -19.62 15.63 -19.23
N VAL A 185 -18.37 15.19 -19.34
CA VAL A 185 -17.19 16.04 -19.51
C VAL A 185 -16.38 15.46 -20.67
N GLU A 186 -15.93 16.32 -21.59
CA GLU A 186 -15.01 15.92 -22.64
C GLU A 186 -13.58 15.90 -22.10
N ALA A 187 -12.88 14.78 -22.30
CA ALA A 187 -11.48 14.66 -21.91
C ALA A 187 -10.60 15.53 -22.81
N VAL A 188 -9.71 16.32 -22.22
CA VAL A 188 -8.89 17.30 -22.97
C VAL A 188 -7.56 16.72 -23.47
N ASN A 189 -7.14 15.57 -22.93
CA ASN A 189 -5.88 14.91 -23.29
C ASN A 189 -5.98 13.37 -23.14
N HIS A 190 -4.91 12.67 -23.51
CA HIS A 190 -4.83 11.20 -23.43
C HIS A 190 -5.01 10.68 -21.99
N THR A 191 -4.37 11.33 -21.01
CA THR A 191 -4.46 10.97 -19.59
C THR A 191 -5.91 10.98 -19.10
N GLU A 192 -6.66 12.04 -19.38
CA GLU A 192 -8.09 12.14 -19.03
C GLU A 192 -8.94 11.12 -19.79
N GLN A 193 -8.63 10.85 -21.06
CA GLN A 193 -9.34 9.81 -21.84
C GLN A 193 -9.18 8.44 -21.18
N GLN A 194 -7.96 8.09 -20.77
CA GLN A 194 -7.68 6.83 -20.06
C GLN A 194 -8.40 6.80 -18.71
N LEU A 195 -8.32 7.88 -17.93
CA LEU A 195 -9.00 8.01 -16.65
C LEU A 195 -10.52 7.84 -16.79
N PHE A 196 -11.14 8.44 -17.80
CA PHE A 196 -12.58 8.36 -18.02
C PHE A 196 -13.02 6.94 -18.44
N ARG A 197 -12.17 6.21 -19.17
CA ARG A 197 -12.37 4.78 -19.47
C ARG A 197 -12.32 3.92 -18.21
N LEU A 198 -11.44 4.23 -17.26
CA LEU A 198 -11.38 3.53 -15.96
C LEU A 198 -12.66 3.78 -15.16
N ILE A 199 -13.16 5.02 -15.11
CA ILE A 199 -14.43 5.34 -14.42
C ILE A 199 -15.60 4.57 -15.03
N SER A 200 -15.64 4.41 -16.35
CA SER A 200 -16.66 3.62 -17.03
C SER A 200 -16.66 2.13 -16.61
N MET A 201 -15.54 1.58 -16.14
CA MET A 201 -15.52 0.21 -15.61
C MET A 201 -16.25 0.10 -14.27
N PHE A 202 -16.17 1.14 -13.40
CA PHE A 202 -17.02 1.23 -12.20
C PHE A 202 -18.49 1.38 -12.60
N GLU A 203 -18.72 2.24 -13.60
CA GLU A 203 -19.91 2.39 -14.45
C GLU A 203 -20.70 1.09 -14.64
N GLU A 204 -20.00 0.16 -15.27
CA GLU A 204 -20.50 -1.10 -15.79
C GLU A 204 -20.67 -2.16 -14.70
N GLU A 205 -19.75 -2.24 -13.74
CA GLU A 205 -19.80 -3.23 -12.65
C GLU A 205 -20.78 -2.83 -11.53
N PHE A 206 -20.83 -1.53 -11.19
CA PHE A 206 -21.65 -0.98 -10.13
C PHE A 206 -22.52 0.16 -10.67
N PRO A 207 -23.71 -0.13 -11.25
CA PRO A 207 -24.62 0.91 -11.70
C PRO A 207 -25.01 1.89 -10.58
N ARG A 208 -24.86 3.20 -10.83
CA ARG A 208 -25.07 4.29 -9.84
C ARG A 208 -26.40 4.22 -9.08
N GLU A 209 -27.47 3.84 -9.76
CA GLU A 209 -28.81 3.73 -9.17
C GLU A 209 -28.90 2.62 -8.11
N ASN A 210 -28.11 1.56 -8.26
CA ASN A 210 -28.16 0.38 -7.40
C ASN A 210 -27.06 0.36 -6.33
N PHE A 211 -25.99 1.12 -6.55
CA PHE A 211 -24.79 1.18 -5.71
C PHE A 211 -24.35 2.63 -5.45
N PRO A 212 -25.22 3.51 -4.93
CA PRO A 212 -24.87 4.90 -4.68
C PRO A 212 -23.66 5.05 -3.74
N GLU A 213 -23.53 4.15 -2.75
CA GLU A 213 -22.46 4.18 -1.75
C GLU A 213 -21.07 3.94 -2.36
N VAL A 214 -20.97 3.17 -3.46
CA VAL A 214 -19.71 3.02 -4.21
C VAL A 214 -19.23 4.39 -4.69
N TYR A 215 -20.13 5.19 -5.26
CA TYR A 215 -19.78 6.52 -5.75
C TYR A 215 -19.59 7.53 -4.64
N GLU A 216 -20.35 7.42 -3.55
CA GLU A 216 -20.12 8.24 -2.36
C GLU A 216 -18.71 8.01 -1.78
N SER A 217 -18.21 6.77 -1.80
CA SER A 217 -16.84 6.47 -1.36
C SER A 217 -15.78 7.06 -2.29
N LEU A 218 -16.01 6.98 -3.61
CA LEU A 218 -15.16 7.62 -4.62
C LEU A 218 -15.15 9.16 -4.47
N TYR A 219 -16.27 9.77 -4.13
CA TYR A 219 -16.33 11.21 -3.84
C TYR A 219 -15.56 11.56 -2.57
N ALA A 220 -15.64 10.71 -1.54
CA ALA A 220 -14.93 10.93 -0.29
C ALA A 220 -13.41 10.93 -0.50
N ILE A 221 -12.86 9.95 -1.22
CA ILE A 221 -11.41 9.94 -1.49
C ILE A 221 -11.00 11.09 -2.41
N GLN A 222 -11.80 11.46 -3.41
CA GLN A 222 -11.51 12.63 -4.25
C GLN A 222 -11.50 13.93 -3.43
N GLN A 223 -12.41 14.06 -2.48
CA GLN A 223 -12.45 15.19 -1.55
C GLN A 223 -11.23 15.21 -0.63
N GLY A 224 -10.84 14.05 -0.07
CA GLY A 224 -9.63 13.91 0.75
C GLY A 224 -8.36 14.26 -0.02
N GLN A 225 -8.21 13.79 -1.26
CA GLN A 225 -7.10 14.16 -2.14
C GLN A 225 -7.06 15.66 -2.42
N THR A 226 -8.21 16.26 -2.77
CA THR A 226 -8.31 17.70 -3.00
C THR A 226 -7.97 18.50 -1.74
N ASN A 227 -8.42 18.05 -0.56
CA ASN A 227 -8.09 18.68 0.71
C ASN A 227 -6.60 18.57 1.04
N SER A 228 -5.95 17.47 0.68
CA SER A 228 -4.50 17.26 0.91
C SER A 228 -3.61 18.25 0.17
N LEU A 229 -4.07 18.85 -0.94
CA LEU A 229 -3.37 19.94 -1.61
C LEU A 229 -3.17 21.17 -0.69
N LYS A 230 -4.04 21.37 0.31
CA LYS A 230 -3.88 22.43 1.31
C LYS A 230 -2.65 22.20 2.21
N MET A 231 -2.17 20.97 2.34
CA MET A 231 -1.00 20.61 3.15
C MET A 231 0.33 20.98 2.47
N MET A 232 0.31 21.24 1.15
CA MET A 232 1.46 21.71 0.38
C MET A 232 1.63 23.24 0.44
N ALA A 233 0.64 23.97 0.96
CA ALA A 233 0.65 25.42 1.03
C ALA A 233 1.12 25.95 2.40
N ASP A 234 1.84 27.08 2.41
CA ASP A 234 2.12 27.80 3.64
C ASP A 234 0.92 28.67 4.07
N ASN A 235 -0.06 28.01 4.67
CA ASN A 235 -1.37 28.56 5.04
C ASN A 235 -1.68 28.51 6.54
N GLY A 236 -0.70 28.19 7.38
CA GLY A 236 -0.87 28.16 8.84
C GLY A 236 -1.82 27.09 9.40
N LEU A 237 -2.04 25.97 8.69
CA LEU A 237 -2.83 24.83 9.21
C LEU A 237 -2.40 24.40 10.62
N SER A 238 -3.38 24.16 11.48
CA SER A 238 -3.18 23.61 12.82
C SER A 238 -2.92 22.09 12.78
N ASN A 239 -2.33 21.55 13.86
CA ASN A 239 -2.09 20.11 13.98
C ASN A 239 -3.39 19.29 13.90
N ASP A 240 -4.52 19.83 14.40
CA ASP A 240 -5.81 19.16 14.32
C ASP A 240 -6.32 19.07 12.87
N GLU A 241 -6.15 20.15 12.09
CA GLU A 241 -6.52 20.16 10.68
C GLU A 241 -5.64 19.21 9.84
N ILE A 242 -4.34 19.18 10.10
CA ILE A 242 -3.41 18.22 9.46
C ILE A 242 -3.86 16.78 9.78
N CYS A 243 -4.20 16.49 11.03
CA CYS A 243 -4.70 15.19 11.45
C CYS A 243 -6.01 14.83 10.74
N ASN A 244 -6.97 15.76 10.66
CA ASN A 244 -8.24 15.56 9.96
C ASN A 244 -8.03 15.22 8.48
N ILE A 245 -7.19 15.97 7.78
CA ILE A 245 -6.94 15.74 6.34
C ILE A 245 -6.22 14.41 6.11
N CYS A 246 -5.23 14.08 6.95
CA CYS A 246 -4.54 12.79 6.93
C CYS A 246 -5.54 11.63 7.10
N PHE A 247 -6.43 11.73 8.09
CA PHE A 247 -7.40 10.68 8.39
C PHE A 247 -8.47 10.56 7.31
N GLU A 248 -8.97 11.68 6.79
CA GLU A 248 -9.90 11.72 5.67
C GLU A 248 -9.31 11.03 4.44
N LYS A 249 -8.08 11.41 4.03
CA LYS A 249 -7.42 10.84 2.86
C LYS A 249 -7.17 9.33 3.02
N GLY A 250 -6.51 8.94 4.11
CA GLY A 250 -6.17 7.54 4.37
C GLY A 250 -7.40 6.65 4.49
N GLY A 251 -8.34 7.05 5.35
CA GLY A 251 -9.56 6.28 5.62
C GLY A 251 -10.47 6.17 4.40
N ALA A 252 -10.68 7.26 3.66
CA ALA A 252 -11.52 7.23 2.45
C ALA A 252 -10.91 6.35 1.33
N SER A 253 -9.58 6.24 1.25
CA SER A 253 -8.91 5.43 0.22
C SER A 253 -9.29 3.95 0.35
N VAL A 254 -9.14 3.39 1.55
CA VAL A 254 -9.45 1.98 1.80
C VAL A 254 -10.97 1.74 1.87
N LEU A 255 -11.74 2.75 2.25
CA LEU A 255 -13.20 2.68 2.15
C LEU A 255 -13.65 2.52 0.69
N ALA A 256 -13.05 3.27 -0.24
CA ALA A 256 -13.29 3.12 -1.67
C ALA A 256 -12.86 1.73 -2.18
N ASP A 257 -11.71 1.21 -1.74
CA ASP A 257 -11.30 -0.17 -2.06
C ASP A 257 -12.36 -1.18 -1.62
N GLY A 258 -12.86 -1.06 -0.39
CA GLY A 258 -13.88 -1.94 0.16
C GLY A 258 -15.18 -1.94 -0.65
N TYR A 259 -15.66 -0.75 -1.02
CA TYR A 259 -16.85 -0.61 -1.85
C TYR A 259 -16.66 -1.16 -3.26
N LEU A 260 -15.51 -0.94 -3.88
CA LEU A 260 -15.20 -1.47 -5.20
C LEU A 260 -14.95 -2.99 -5.21
N VAL A 261 -14.69 -3.59 -4.05
CA VAL A 261 -14.60 -5.04 -3.87
C VAL A 261 -15.97 -5.66 -3.57
N ALA A 262 -16.73 -5.06 -2.66
CA ALA A 262 -17.93 -5.69 -2.08
C ALA A 262 -19.24 -5.19 -2.69
N GLY A 263 -19.26 -3.98 -3.27
CA GLY A 263 -20.42 -3.24 -3.73
C GLY A 263 -21.28 -2.67 -2.60
N LYS A 264 -21.42 -3.41 -1.48
CA LYS A 264 -22.14 -3.00 -0.27
C LYS A 264 -21.39 -3.47 0.97
N MET A 265 -21.45 -2.66 2.02
CA MET A 265 -20.83 -2.94 3.31
C MET A 265 -21.80 -2.58 4.43
N SER A 266 -21.55 -3.11 5.64
CA SER A 266 -22.21 -2.63 6.85
C SER A 266 -21.42 -1.46 7.44
N SER A 267 -22.06 -0.67 8.31
CA SER A 267 -21.41 0.47 8.96
C SER A 267 -20.19 0.04 9.80
N GLU A 268 -20.18 -1.16 10.38
CA GLU A 268 -19.03 -1.71 11.09
C GLU A 268 -17.87 -2.03 10.14
N GLN A 269 -18.16 -2.55 8.93
CA GLN A 269 -17.16 -2.83 7.92
C GLN A 269 -16.56 -1.54 7.36
N GLU A 270 -17.40 -0.52 7.13
CA GLU A 270 -16.98 0.82 6.70
C GLU A 270 -16.02 1.44 7.71
N GLN A 271 -16.39 1.45 9.00
CA GLN A 271 -15.55 1.98 10.07
C GLN A 271 -14.22 1.22 10.17
N ALA A 272 -14.25 -0.11 10.15
CA ALA A 272 -13.04 -0.92 10.25
C ALA A 272 -12.05 -0.65 9.09
N LEU A 273 -12.57 -0.56 7.86
CA LEU A 273 -11.74 -0.22 6.69
C LEU A 273 -11.22 1.21 6.74
N PHE A 274 -12.01 2.15 7.25
CA PHE A 274 -11.56 3.53 7.46
C PHE A 274 -10.37 3.57 8.41
N GLY A 275 -10.44 2.87 9.55
CA GLY A 275 -9.33 2.74 10.50
C GLY A 275 -8.09 2.09 9.89
N TYR A 276 -8.29 1.03 9.10
CA TYR A 276 -7.20 0.38 8.37
C TYR A 276 -6.52 1.35 7.38
N GLY A 277 -7.29 2.17 6.67
CA GLY A 277 -6.78 3.20 5.77
C GLY A 277 -5.97 4.27 6.48
N ILE A 278 -6.42 4.74 7.66
CA ILE A 278 -5.64 5.65 8.49
C ILE A 278 -4.29 5.02 8.87
N TYR A 279 -4.27 3.75 9.25
CA TYR A 279 -3.03 3.08 9.64
C TYR A 279 -2.03 3.00 8.47
N LEU A 280 -2.51 2.73 7.25
CA LEU A 280 -1.68 2.75 6.06
C LEU A 280 -1.17 4.16 5.71
N GLN A 281 -2.01 5.19 5.84
CA GLN A 281 -1.57 6.57 5.61
C GLN A 281 -0.49 7.02 6.61
N LEU A 282 -0.62 6.65 7.89
CA LEU A 282 0.43 6.95 8.88
C LEU A 282 1.73 6.19 8.59
N LEU A 283 1.64 4.98 8.04
CA LEU A 283 2.82 4.25 7.54
C LEU A 283 3.48 5.00 6.39
N ASP A 284 2.70 5.50 5.42
CA ASP A 284 3.23 6.27 4.28
C ASP A 284 3.93 7.54 4.77
N ASP A 285 3.32 8.31 5.68
CA ASP A 285 3.96 9.50 6.28
C ASP A 285 5.29 9.15 7.00
N ILE A 286 5.40 7.96 7.62
CA ILE A 286 6.67 7.48 8.22
C ILE A 286 7.69 7.12 7.13
N GLN A 287 7.26 6.54 6.01
CA GLN A 287 8.11 6.18 4.88
C GLN A 287 8.69 7.41 4.19
N ASP A 288 7.85 8.42 4.00
CA ASP A 288 8.13 9.61 3.21
C ASP A 288 8.51 10.83 4.07
N VAL A 289 8.70 10.66 5.39
CA VAL A 289 9.09 11.73 6.33
C VAL A 289 10.23 12.61 5.82
N ARG A 290 11.21 12.04 5.11
CA ARG A 290 12.32 12.79 4.53
C ARG A 290 11.87 13.58 3.30
N GLU A 291 11.20 12.93 2.37
CA GLU A 291 10.68 13.49 1.13
C GLU A 291 9.71 14.64 1.44
N ASP A 292 8.75 14.43 2.34
CA ASP A 292 7.76 15.43 2.78
C ASP A 292 8.42 16.65 3.44
N SER A 293 9.38 16.41 4.34
CA SER A 293 10.10 17.49 5.01
C SER A 293 10.93 18.34 4.03
N LEU A 294 11.51 17.71 3.00
CA LEU A 294 12.26 18.42 1.96
C LEU A 294 11.34 19.18 0.98
N ALA A 295 10.12 18.67 0.77
CA ALA A 295 9.09 19.29 -0.05
C ALA A 295 8.25 20.33 0.73
N PHE A 296 8.52 20.54 2.02
CA PHE A 296 7.71 21.38 2.92
C PHE A 296 6.23 20.96 2.99
N THR A 297 5.94 19.69 2.71
CA THR A 297 4.60 19.14 2.84
C THR A 297 4.31 18.88 4.31
N LYS A 298 3.23 19.45 4.83
CA LYS A 298 2.85 19.35 6.25
C LYS A 298 2.14 18.02 6.52
N THR A 299 2.79 17.08 7.19
CA THR A 299 2.19 15.81 7.64
C THR A 299 2.23 15.72 9.16
N ILE A 300 1.58 14.69 9.72
CA ILE A 300 1.64 14.43 11.17
C ILE A 300 3.09 14.25 11.64
N PHE A 301 3.99 13.81 10.75
CA PHE A 301 5.40 13.56 11.05
C PHE A 301 6.33 14.69 10.62
N SER A 302 6.16 15.29 9.44
CA SER A 302 7.10 16.32 8.93
C SER A 302 7.05 17.63 9.73
N CYS A 303 5.96 17.87 10.47
CA CYS A 303 5.81 19.03 11.36
C CYS A 303 6.43 18.83 12.75
N LEU A 304 6.98 17.65 13.06
CA LEU A 304 7.55 17.33 14.37
C LEU A 304 9.05 17.64 14.44
N GLU A 305 9.53 17.94 15.64
CA GLU A 305 10.97 17.93 15.91
C GLU A 305 11.51 16.49 15.83
N GLU A 306 12.73 16.32 15.31
CA GLU A 306 13.40 15.00 15.17
C GLU A 306 13.38 14.16 16.47
N LYS A 307 13.45 14.83 17.62
CA LYS A 307 13.45 14.17 18.94
C LYS A 307 12.13 13.47 19.27
N ASP A 308 11.03 13.89 18.65
CA ASP A 308 9.66 13.46 18.96
C ASP A 308 9.13 12.43 17.95
N LEU A 309 9.75 12.30 16.77
CA LEU A 309 9.35 11.33 15.72
C LEU A 309 9.23 9.90 16.24
N GLY A 310 10.16 9.46 17.10
CA GLY A 310 10.12 8.10 17.66
C GLY A 310 8.88 7.84 18.53
N ARG A 311 8.36 8.85 19.23
CA ARG A 311 7.14 8.71 20.04
C ARG A 311 5.89 8.56 19.18
N PHE A 312 5.85 9.27 18.05
CA PHE A 312 4.75 9.17 17.09
C PHE A 312 4.77 7.85 16.29
N VAL A 313 5.96 7.30 16.01
CA VAL A 313 6.06 5.92 15.49
C VAL A 313 5.47 4.92 16.49
N ASN A 314 5.79 5.05 17.78
CA ASN A 314 5.18 4.20 18.81
C ASN A 314 3.64 4.35 18.85
N LYS A 315 3.15 5.60 18.84
CA LYS A 315 1.71 5.92 18.83
C LYS A 315 1.00 5.30 17.63
N THR A 316 1.63 5.33 16.47
CA THR A 316 1.16 4.70 15.22
C THR A 316 1.02 3.19 15.34
N ILE A 317 1.99 2.52 15.95
CA ILE A 317 1.93 1.07 16.16
C ILE A 317 0.80 0.71 17.13
N HIS A 318 0.64 1.44 18.24
CA HIS A 318 -0.46 1.20 19.18
C HIS A 318 -1.83 1.48 18.56
N PHE A 319 -1.97 2.60 17.85
CA PHE A 319 -3.18 2.95 17.12
C PHE A 319 -3.54 1.87 16.09
N GLY A 320 -2.57 1.46 15.26
CA GLY A 320 -2.79 0.48 14.21
C GLY A 320 -3.24 -0.87 14.74
N ARG A 321 -2.68 -1.32 15.87
CA ARG A 321 -3.15 -2.53 16.57
C ARG A 321 -4.61 -2.43 16.98
N LEU A 322 -5.02 -1.29 17.56
CA LEU A 322 -6.42 -1.07 17.96
C LEU A 322 -7.35 -0.99 16.75
N ALA A 323 -6.96 -0.26 15.70
CA ALA A 323 -7.75 -0.12 14.48
C ALA A 323 -7.95 -1.47 13.77
N LEU A 324 -6.91 -2.31 13.71
CA LEU A 324 -7.00 -3.64 13.11
C LEU A 324 -7.90 -4.61 13.89
N GLU A 325 -8.12 -4.41 15.19
CA GLU A 325 -9.07 -5.25 15.93
C GLU A 325 -10.53 -5.05 15.44
N GLU A 326 -10.88 -3.87 14.92
CA GLU A 326 -12.21 -3.61 14.36
C GLU A 326 -12.49 -4.42 13.08
N MET A 327 -11.44 -4.88 12.39
CA MET A 327 -11.55 -5.73 11.20
C MET A 327 -12.16 -7.11 11.48
N ARG A 328 -12.35 -7.50 12.75
CA ARG A 328 -13.05 -8.74 13.13
C ARG A 328 -14.53 -8.78 12.72
N CYS A 329 -15.12 -7.65 12.31
CA CYS A 329 -16.45 -7.62 11.72
C CYS A 329 -16.53 -8.37 10.36
N PHE A 330 -15.39 -8.57 9.68
CA PHE A 330 -15.32 -9.31 8.43
C PHE A 330 -15.36 -10.82 8.64
N ARG A 331 -16.27 -11.50 7.94
CA ARG A 331 -16.47 -12.96 8.08
C ARG A 331 -15.25 -13.77 7.67
N GLY A 332 -14.45 -13.31 6.70
CA GLY A 332 -13.23 -13.98 6.26
C GLY A 332 -12.10 -13.88 7.28
N VAL A 333 -12.20 -12.98 8.26
CA VAL A 333 -11.26 -12.85 9.38
C VAL A 333 -11.65 -13.84 10.48
N LYS A 334 -11.56 -15.14 10.17
CA LYS A 334 -11.96 -16.24 11.10
C LYS A 334 -10.87 -16.66 12.07
N SER A 335 -9.63 -16.23 11.85
CA SER A 335 -8.46 -16.60 12.64
C SER A 335 -7.58 -15.40 12.91
N ASP A 336 -6.95 -15.38 14.09
CA ASP A 336 -5.95 -14.37 14.46
C ASP A 336 -4.77 -14.29 13.46
N ASN A 337 -4.57 -15.32 12.63
CA ASN A 337 -3.53 -15.34 11.59
C ASN A 337 -3.68 -14.21 10.55
N PHE A 338 -4.89 -13.80 10.15
CA PHE A 338 -5.02 -12.77 9.11
C PHE A 338 -4.68 -11.37 9.66
N LEU A 339 -5.22 -11.03 10.84
CA LEU A 339 -4.89 -9.78 11.52
C LEU A 339 -3.41 -9.75 11.95
N GLY A 340 -2.91 -10.89 12.44
CA GLY A 340 -1.50 -11.08 12.74
C GLY A 340 -0.61 -10.83 11.53
N LEU A 341 -1.00 -11.34 10.35
CA LEU A 341 -0.31 -11.09 9.09
C LEU A 341 -0.31 -9.60 8.72
N MET A 342 -1.47 -8.94 8.75
CA MET A 342 -1.59 -7.52 8.41
C MET A 342 -0.72 -6.67 9.33
N ASN A 343 -0.88 -6.86 10.64
CA ASN A 343 -0.15 -6.09 11.64
C ASN A 343 1.36 -6.35 11.56
N ARG A 344 1.79 -7.61 11.41
CA ARG A 344 3.21 -7.97 11.24
C ARG A 344 3.81 -7.33 9.99
N SER A 345 3.07 -7.31 8.89
CA SER A 345 3.54 -6.72 7.63
C SER A 345 3.76 -5.22 7.78
N ILE A 346 2.79 -4.50 8.37
CA ILE A 346 2.86 -3.04 8.55
C ILE A 346 3.94 -2.68 9.57
N GLU A 347 4.00 -3.34 10.73
CA GLU A 347 5.05 -3.09 11.72
C GLU A 347 6.45 -3.34 11.17
N THR A 348 6.63 -4.38 10.34
CA THR A 348 7.90 -4.64 9.65
C THR A 348 8.26 -3.46 8.73
N MET A 349 7.31 -2.96 7.94
CA MET A 349 7.53 -1.81 7.07
C MET A 349 7.83 -0.51 7.85
N ILE A 350 7.18 -0.29 8.99
CA ILE A 350 7.47 0.84 9.89
C ILE A 350 8.92 0.74 10.40
N VAL A 351 9.32 -0.41 10.93
CA VAL A 351 10.67 -0.62 11.49
C VAL A 351 11.74 -0.47 10.41
N GLU A 352 11.51 -1.01 9.21
CA GLU A 352 12.41 -0.81 8.08
C GLU A 352 12.52 0.65 7.68
N SER A 353 11.41 1.39 7.63
CA SER A 353 11.40 2.81 7.31
C SER A 353 12.26 3.62 8.29
N VAL A 354 12.07 3.40 9.60
CA VAL A 354 12.88 4.05 10.64
C VAL A 354 14.38 3.77 10.42
N GLY A 355 14.74 2.53 10.12
CA GLY A 355 16.13 2.13 9.84
C GLY A 355 16.74 2.79 8.60
N LEU A 356 15.92 3.08 7.59
CA LEU A 356 16.31 3.76 6.36
C LEU A 356 16.41 5.28 6.55
N ASN A 357 15.48 5.87 7.30
CA ASN A 357 15.39 7.30 7.61
C ASN A 357 16.11 7.69 8.91
N HIS A 358 17.13 6.92 9.31
CA HIS A 358 17.86 7.03 10.57
C HIS A 358 18.38 8.44 10.98
N THR A 359 18.58 9.37 10.04
CA THR A 359 19.04 10.72 10.38
C THR A 359 18.00 11.55 11.12
N TRP A 360 16.73 11.16 11.02
CA TRP A 360 15.58 11.87 11.61
C TRP A 360 15.23 11.37 13.02
N TYR A 361 15.92 10.33 13.51
CA TYR A 361 15.59 9.69 14.78
C TYR A 361 16.75 9.78 15.76
N SER A 362 16.42 9.92 17.05
CA SER A 362 17.44 9.89 18.11
C SER A 362 18.20 8.55 18.12
N LYS A 363 19.49 8.60 18.44
CA LYS A 363 20.34 7.40 18.54
C LYS A 363 19.80 6.37 19.52
N THR A 364 19.26 6.82 20.66
CA THR A 364 18.67 5.94 21.67
C THR A 364 17.46 5.20 21.11
N TYR A 365 16.57 5.90 20.41
CA TYR A 365 15.40 5.28 19.79
C TYR A 365 15.80 4.26 18.72
N LEU A 366 16.78 4.61 17.87
CA LEU A 366 17.29 3.69 16.85
C LEU A 366 17.86 2.40 17.43
N ILE A 367 18.60 2.48 18.54
CA ILE A 367 19.15 1.29 19.22
C ILE A 367 18.01 0.40 19.75
N GLU A 368 16.96 1.00 20.33
CA GLU A 368 15.84 0.24 20.88
C GLU A 368 14.99 -0.41 19.78
N ILE A 369 14.58 0.35 18.76
CA ILE A 369 13.73 -0.15 17.67
C ILE A 369 14.49 -1.12 16.74
N GLU A 370 15.82 -0.99 16.60
CA GLU A 370 16.60 -1.96 15.84
C GLU A 370 16.52 -3.36 16.48
N LYS A 371 16.31 -3.50 17.79
CA LYS A 371 16.17 -4.82 18.45
C LYS A 371 15.04 -5.66 17.88
N VAL A 372 13.99 -5.04 17.33
CA VAL A 372 12.83 -5.73 16.75
C VAL A 372 12.92 -5.84 15.22
N SER A 373 13.97 -5.29 14.63
CA SER A 373 14.28 -5.47 13.21
C SER A 373 15.00 -6.81 12.98
N PRO A 374 14.52 -7.67 12.06
CA PRO A 374 15.19 -8.93 11.75
C PRO A 374 16.52 -8.75 11.01
N LEU A 375 16.79 -7.56 10.49
CA LEU A 375 18.03 -7.20 9.79
C LEU A 375 18.70 -6.02 10.50
N HIS A 376 20.02 -5.86 10.40
CA HIS A 376 20.64 -4.62 10.87
C HIS A 376 20.22 -3.45 9.96
N PHE A 377 19.98 -2.29 10.57
CA PHE A 377 19.68 -1.07 9.82
C PHE A 377 20.84 -0.67 8.90
N SER A 378 22.09 -0.94 9.31
CA SER A 378 23.27 -0.75 8.46
C SER A 378 23.22 -1.60 7.19
N TYR A 379 22.74 -2.85 7.30
CA TYR A 379 22.55 -3.75 6.17
C TYR A 379 21.42 -3.28 5.26
N LEU A 380 20.25 -2.92 5.81
CA LEU A 380 19.12 -2.38 5.03
C LEU A 380 19.53 -1.17 4.18
N ARG A 381 20.26 -0.22 4.77
CA ARG A 381 20.77 0.96 4.06
C ARG A 381 21.73 0.59 2.92
N LYS A 382 22.64 -0.35 3.17
CA LYS A 382 23.55 -0.88 2.14
C LYS A 382 22.78 -1.56 1.01
N LYS A 383 21.65 -2.22 1.29
CA LYS A 383 20.82 -2.86 0.26
C LYS A 383 19.98 -1.86 -0.53
N ARG A 384 19.40 -0.84 0.11
CA ARG A 384 18.64 0.21 -0.61
C ARG A 384 19.50 0.90 -1.68
N THR A 385 20.76 1.22 -1.37
CA THR A 385 21.68 1.84 -2.34
C THR A 385 22.05 0.91 -3.50
N GLN A 386 22.07 -0.41 -3.28
CA GLN A 386 22.36 -1.43 -4.31
C GLN A 386 21.13 -1.84 -5.14
N SER A 387 19.91 -1.52 -4.69
CA SER A 387 18.67 -2.18 -5.16
C SER A 387 17.68 -1.26 -5.89
N LYS A 388 17.95 0.04 -6.08
CA LYS A 388 17.05 0.96 -6.80
C LYS A 388 16.66 0.46 -8.21
N SER A 389 17.49 -0.35 -8.87
CA SER A 389 17.22 -0.93 -10.19
C SER A 389 16.80 -2.41 -10.19
N GLN A 390 16.77 -3.08 -9.04
CA GLN A 390 16.63 -4.56 -8.97
C GLN A 390 15.22 -5.06 -8.63
N ARG A 391 14.39 -4.28 -7.92
CA ARG A 391 13.01 -4.68 -7.57
C ARG A 391 12.14 -4.82 -8.82
N PHE A 392 12.27 -3.90 -9.78
CA PHE A 392 11.51 -3.96 -11.03
C PHE A 392 11.97 -5.12 -11.96
N ALA A 393 13.28 -5.30 -12.13
CA ALA A 393 13.84 -6.41 -12.92
C ALA A 393 13.43 -7.80 -12.40
N LEU A 394 13.00 -7.89 -11.13
CA LEU A 394 12.44 -9.08 -10.50
C LEU A 394 11.05 -9.42 -11.05
N PHE A 395 10.14 -8.44 -11.04
CA PHE A 395 8.74 -8.62 -11.43
C PHE A 395 8.58 -8.78 -12.95
N GLN A 396 9.33 -8.01 -13.74
CA GLN A 396 9.29 -8.11 -15.21
C GLN A 396 9.55 -9.54 -15.70
N LYS A 397 10.53 -10.25 -15.11
CA LYS A 397 10.85 -11.64 -15.48
C LYS A 397 9.96 -12.68 -14.81
N TYR A 398 9.41 -12.41 -13.62
CA TYR A 398 8.32 -13.24 -13.07
C TYR A 398 7.17 -13.34 -14.09
N PHE A 399 6.76 -12.20 -14.64
CA PHE A 399 5.74 -12.15 -15.69
C PHE A 399 6.22 -12.85 -16.97
N ASP A 400 7.40 -12.52 -17.50
CA ASP A 400 7.90 -13.09 -18.77
C ASP A 400 8.18 -14.61 -18.72
N SER A 401 8.59 -15.17 -17.58
CA SER A 401 8.86 -16.61 -17.44
C SER A 401 7.61 -17.48 -17.67
N SER A 402 6.43 -16.90 -17.44
CA SER A 402 5.14 -17.56 -17.52
C SER A 402 4.47 -17.49 -18.90
N LYS A 403 4.93 -16.63 -19.82
CA LYS A 403 4.50 -16.60 -21.24
C LYS A 403 4.77 -17.93 -21.94
N SER A 404 5.91 -18.55 -21.63
CA SER A 404 6.34 -19.80 -22.28
C SER A 404 5.51 -21.04 -21.92
N LYS A 405 4.51 -20.91 -21.03
CA LYS A 405 3.54 -21.98 -20.70
C LYS A 405 2.20 -21.83 -21.44
N MET A 406 1.85 -20.63 -21.94
CA MET A 406 0.57 -20.40 -22.64
C MET A 406 0.69 -20.54 -24.16
N GLU A 407 1.89 -20.44 -24.74
CA GLU A 407 2.11 -20.70 -26.17
C GLU A 407 2.30 -22.20 -26.51
N VAL A 408 2.14 -23.09 -25.53
CA VAL A 408 2.29 -24.56 -25.70
C VAL A 408 1.07 -25.33 -25.16
N SER A 409 -0.07 -24.66 -24.95
CA SER A 409 -1.36 -25.34 -24.66
C SER A 409 -2.33 -25.19 -25.81
#